data_AF-A0AAN6XU50-F1
#
_entry.id   AF-A0AAN6XU50-F1
#
_cell.length_a   1.000
_cell.length_b   1.000
_cell.length_c   1.000
_cell.angle_alpha   90.00
_cell.angle_beta   90.00
_cell.angle_gamma   90.00
#
_symmetry.space_group_name_H-M   'P 1'
#
loop_
_entity.id
_entity.type
_entity.pdbx_description
1 polymer ?
#
loop_
_entity_poly.entity_id
_entity_poly.type
_entity_poly.pdbx_seq_one_letter_code
_entity_poly.pdbx_strand_id
1 'polypeptide(L)'
;MASENITEFPIPPDYWERLVANAYEHDNRADLNILKEYDHPALGDFNRLHRLNLTHLFNNLVRIKAEIKHQKTTSSKQMELLRVTLHQYVEAIKDYRYLAELRKVPDSVGLQQRMALEGAFEELSAPYSESPERNAPYNTQYLTISTKTQSSDAVREFLRKVLPNVLSWSKDEREIRPHEYQHHGMPEIYSPFLNALARFLIGTAAGASLVVPMVIMIFQPSLNKSLITVSMAVLLFAFSLAFAFDAKNEVIVTATATYAAVLVVFVGTSSSSGSDSG
;
A
#
# COMPACT_ATOMS: atom_id res chain seq x y z
N MET A 1 38.30 17.46 -18.99
CA MET A 1 37.66 16.34 -19.72
C MET A 1 38.54 15.11 -19.52
N ALA A 2 38.26 14.36 -18.48
CA ALA A 2 38.76 13.00 -18.33
C ALA A 2 37.50 12.13 -18.40
N SER A 3 37.28 11.47 -19.53
CA SER A 3 36.36 10.34 -19.59
C SER A 3 37.04 9.22 -18.81
N GLU A 4 36.80 9.17 -17.50
CA GLU A 4 37.10 7.98 -16.73
C GLU A 4 36.36 6.82 -17.40
N ASN A 5 37.14 5.81 -17.82
CA ASN A 5 36.63 4.49 -18.17
C ASN A 5 35.68 4.06 -17.06
N ILE A 6 34.38 4.12 -17.34
CA ILE A 6 33.42 3.28 -16.63
C ILE A 6 33.92 1.87 -16.94
N THR A 7 34.46 1.18 -15.93
CA THR A 7 34.69 -0.26 -16.02
C THR A 7 33.33 -0.87 -16.34
N GLU A 8 33.08 -1.12 -17.63
CA GLU A 8 31.89 -1.84 -18.07
C GLU A 8 31.93 -3.17 -17.33
N PHE A 9 30.94 -3.37 -16.46
CA PHE A 9 30.70 -4.70 -15.93
C PHE A 9 30.41 -5.59 -17.14
N PRO A 10 31.26 -6.59 -17.44
CA PRO A 10 31.08 -7.39 -18.63
C PRO A 10 29.73 -8.09 -18.52
N ILE A 11 28.82 -7.77 -19.45
CA ILE A 11 27.50 -8.39 -19.50
C ILE A 11 27.70 -9.83 -20.01
N PRO A 12 27.25 -10.85 -19.28
CA PRO A 12 27.33 -12.23 -19.74
C PRO A 12 26.62 -12.42 -21.08
N PRO A 13 27.14 -13.26 -21.98
CA PRO A 13 26.53 -13.50 -23.28
C PRO A 13 25.09 -14.06 -23.18
N ASP A 14 24.76 -14.72 -22.07
CA ASP A 14 23.44 -15.29 -21.77
C ASP A 14 22.56 -14.39 -20.88
N TYR A 15 23.01 -13.19 -20.53
CA TYR A 15 22.26 -12.25 -19.68
C TYR A 15 20.85 -11.96 -20.20
N TRP A 16 20.72 -11.72 -21.50
CA TRP A 16 19.44 -11.40 -22.13
C TRP A 16 18.48 -12.60 -22.13
N GLU A 17 19.00 -13.81 -22.33
CA GLU A 17 18.20 -15.03 -22.24
C GLU A 17 17.69 -15.26 -20.82
N ARG A 18 18.56 -15.06 -19.81
CA ARG A 18 18.18 -15.14 -18.39
C ARG A 18 17.16 -14.08 -18.00
N LEU A 19 17.29 -12.86 -18.52
CA LEU A 19 16.32 -11.77 -18.29
C LEU A 19 14.94 -12.13 -18.84
N VAL A 20 14.89 -12.65 -20.07
CA VAL A 20 13.64 -13.08 -20.70
C VAL A 20 13.03 -14.27 -19.95
N ALA A 21 13.85 -15.25 -19.57
CA ALA A 21 13.41 -16.41 -18.78
C ALA A 21 12.83 -15.99 -17.42
N ASN A 22 13.51 -15.07 -16.71
CA ASN A 22 13.05 -14.54 -15.42
C ASN A 22 11.71 -13.78 -15.57
N ALA A 23 11.55 -13.01 -16.64
CA ALA A 23 10.31 -12.30 -16.93
C ALA A 23 9.12 -13.26 -17.18
N TYR A 24 9.32 -14.33 -17.95
CA TYR A 24 8.29 -15.35 -18.19
C TYR A 24 8.00 -16.21 -16.95
N GLU A 25 9.01 -16.51 -16.14
CA GLU A 25 8.83 -17.26 -14.89
C GLU A 25 8.02 -16.47 -13.86
N HIS A 26 8.19 -15.15 -13.82
CA HIS A 26 7.38 -14.26 -12.98
C HIS A 26 5.91 -14.24 -13.41
N ASP A 27 5.62 -14.28 -14.72
CA ASP A 27 4.24 -14.32 -15.25
C ASP A 27 3.53 -15.64 -14.90
N ASN A 28 4.25 -16.77 -14.98
CA ASN A 28 3.72 -18.08 -14.60
C ASN A 28 3.57 -18.28 -13.07
N ARG A 29 4.40 -17.64 -12.24
CA ARG A 29 4.31 -17.71 -10.77
C ARG A 29 3.16 -16.89 -10.20
N ALA A 30 2.59 -15.97 -10.97
CA ALA A 30 1.40 -15.20 -10.59
C ALA A 30 0.16 -16.08 -10.33
N ASP A 31 0.22 -17.39 -10.57
CA ASP A 31 -0.85 -18.34 -10.21
C ASP A 31 -0.96 -18.68 -8.72
N LEU A 32 0.07 -18.39 -7.92
CA LEU A 32 -0.01 -18.48 -6.46
C LEU A 32 -0.90 -17.35 -5.92
N ASN A 33 -1.90 -17.70 -5.10
CA ASN A 33 -2.93 -16.77 -4.61
C ASN A 33 -2.38 -15.50 -3.94
N ILE A 34 -1.16 -15.53 -3.39
CA ILE A 34 -0.49 -14.36 -2.80
C ILE A 34 0.05 -13.39 -3.84
N LEU A 35 0.61 -13.89 -4.93
CA LEU A 35 1.12 -13.04 -6.01
C LEU A 35 -0.02 -12.45 -6.85
N LYS A 36 -1.20 -13.08 -6.88
CA LYS A 36 -2.42 -12.49 -7.47
C LYS A 36 -2.87 -11.20 -6.79
N GLU A 37 -2.58 -11.01 -5.50
CA GLU A 37 -2.91 -9.77 -4.78
C GLU A 37 -1.93 -8.64 -5.13
N TYR A 38 -0.71 -9.00 -5.56
CA TYR A 38 0.34 -8.11 -6.03
C TYR A 38 0.61 -8.32 -7.53
N ASP A 39 -0.39 -8.02 -8.36
CA ASP A 39 -0.43 -8.11 -9.83
C ASP A 39 0.62 -7.22 -10.57
N HIS A 40 1.63 -6.72 -9.86
CA HIS A 40 2.64 -5.82 -10.37
C HIS A 40 4.03 -6.22 -9.88
N PRO A 41 5.07 -6.03 -10.72
CA PRO A 41 6.43 -6.43 -10.39
C PRO A 41 6.92 -5.71 -9.13
N ALA A 42 7.61 -6.46 -8.28
CA ALA A 42 8.33 -5.90 -7.13
C ALA A 42 9.61 -5.21 -7.63
N LEU A 43 9.65 -3.89 -7.50
CA LEU A 43 10.74 -3.03 -7.97
C LEU A 43 11.72 -2.75 -6.83
N GLY A 44 13.03 -2.81 -7.08
CA GLY A 44 14.02 -2.46 -6.05
C GLY A 44 14.02 -0.96 -5.73
N ASP A 45 14.02 -0.61 -4.44
CA ASP A 45 14.18 0.77 -3.96
C ASP A 45 15.67 1.15 -3.93
N PHE A 46 16.11 1.97 -4.88
CA PHE A 46 17.49 2.44 -4.91
C PHE A 46 17.64 3.85 -4.32
N ASN A 47 16.91 4.19 -3.25
CA ASN A 47 16.90 5.52 -2.60
C ASN A 47 18.30 6.14 -2.45
N ARG A 48 19.27 5.36 -1.98
CA ARG A 48 20.66 5.82 -1.81
C ARG A 48 21.30 6.23 -3.14
N LEU A 49 21.09 5.45 -4.21
CA LEU A 49 21.59 5.77 -5.55
C LEU A 49 20.90 7.01 -6.12
N HIS A 50 19.59 7.16 -5.91
CA HIS A 50 18.88 8.37 -6.33
C HIS A 50 19.42 9.63 -5.63
N ARG A 51 19.70 9.56 -4.33
CA ARG A 51 20.32 10.68 -3.59
C ARG A 51 21.73 11.00 -4.10
N LEU A 52 22.53 9.99 -4.44
CA LEU A 52 23.84 10.17 -5.05
C LEU A 52 23.72 10.89 -6.40
N ASN A 53 22.80 10.43 -7.26
CA ASN A 53 22.54 11.06 -8.56
C ASN A 53 22.10 12.52 -8.42
N LEU A 54 21.13 12.80 -7.54
CA LEU A 54 20.68 14.16 -7.24
C LEU A 54 21.82 15.07 -6.77
N THR A 55 22.66 14.56 -5.87
CA THR A 55 23.81 15.31 -5.34
C THR A 55 24.84 15.59 -6.45
N HIS A 56 25.08 14.62 -7.33
CA HIS A 56 25.98 14.77 -8.46
C HIS A 56 25.49 15.86 -9.43
N LEU A 57 24.21 15.81 -9.83
CA LEU A 57 23.59 16.79 -10.71
C LEU A 57 23.58 18.19 -10.09
N PHE A 58 23.28 18.29 -8.80
CA PHE A 58 23.35 19.56 -8.06
C PHE A 58 24.77 20.14 -8.07
N ASN A 59 25.80 19.32 -7.80
CA ASN A 59 27.19 19.76 -7.82
C ASN A 59 27.62 20.23 -9.21
N ASN A 60 27.15 19.59 -10.28
CA ASN A 60 27.40 20.06 -11.65
C ASN A 60 26.76 21.42 -11.91
N LEU A 61 25.52 21.66 -11.45
CA LEU A 61 24.88 22.98 -11.54
C LEU A 61 25.65 24.06 -10.75
N VAL A 62 26.16 23.73 -9.57
CA VAL A 62 26.99 24.64 -8.76
C VAL A 62 28.28 25.00 -9.49
N ARG A 63 28.95 24.04 -10.14
CA ARG A 63 30.15 24.29 -10.95
C ARG A 63 29.85 25.24 -12.11
N ILE A 64 28.79 24.98 -12.89
CA ILE A 64 28.36 25.85 -13.99
C ILE A 64 28.08 27.26 -13.46
N LYS A 65 27.35 27.39 -12.34
CA LYS A 65 27.06 28.68 -11.70
C LYS A 65 28.33 29.44 -11.30
N ALA A 66 29.33 28.74 -10.74
CA ALA A 66 30.60 29.32 -10.35
C ALA A 66 31.39 29.85 -11.55
N GLU A 67 31.43 29.08 -12.65
CA GLU A 67 32.10 29.49 -13.90
C GLU A 67 31.46 30.73 -14.51
N ILE A 68 30.13 30.78 -14.60
CA ILE A 68 29.39 31.95 -15.12
C ILE A 68 29.67 33.18 -14.27
N LYS A 69 29.66 33.04 -12.93
CA LYS A 69 29.95 34.14 -12.01
C LYS A 69 31.38 34.64 -12.14
N HIS A 70 32.34 33.74 -12.36
CA HIS A 70 33.74 34.08 -12.54
C HIS A 70 34.00 34.79 -13.88
N GLN A 71 33.46 34.25 -14.97
CA GLN A 71 33.70 34.75 -16.33
C GLN A 71 32.84 35.97 -16.71
N LYS A 72 31.79 36.27 -15.93
CA LYS A 72 30.79 37.33 -16.19
C LYS A 72 30.17 37.31 -17.59
N THR A 73 30.34 36.22 -18.32
CA THR A 73 29.89 35.99 -19.69
C THR A 73 29.44 34.54 -19.80
N THR A 74 28.57 34.24 -20.76
CA THR A 74 28.04 32.89 -20.99
C THR A 74 28.28 32.50 -22.45
N SER A 75 28.90 31.35 -22.67
CA SER A 75 29.00 30.75 -24.00
C SER A 75 27.73 29.98 -24.35
N SER A 76 27.37 29.91 -25.64
CA SER A 76 26.26 29.08 -26.13
C SER A 76 26.38 27.62 -25.68
N LYS A 77 27.60 27.06 -25.68
CA LYS A 77 27.87 25.69 -25.21
C LYS A 77 27.64 25.54 -23.69
N GLN A 78 27.99 26.55 -22.90
CA GLN A 78 27.75 26.56 -21.45
C GLN A 78 26.26 26.69 -21.14
N MET A 79 25.53 27.50 -21.90
CA MET A 79 24.07 27.63 -21.75
C MET A 79 23.36 26.33 -22.11
N GLU A 80 23.83 25.63 -23.13
CA GLU A 80 23.28 24.32 -23.49
C GLU A 80 23.55 23.26 -22.41
N LEU A 81 24.79 23.21 -21.89
CA LEU A 81 25.13 22.32 -20.78
C LEU A 81 24.28 22.62 -19.53
N LEU A 82 24.06 23.91 -19.22
CA LEU A 82 23.18 24.33 -18.13
C LEU A 82 21.76 23.82 -18.34
N ARG A 83 21.19 24.01 -19.54
CA ARG A 83 19.82 23.59 -19.89
C ARG A 83 19.65 22.09 -19.70
N VAL A 84 20.57 21.29 -20.23
CA VAL A 84 20.53 19.82 -20.12
C VAL A 84 20.67 19.38 -18.66
N THR A 85 21.68 19.90 -17.93
CA THR A 85 21.92 19.51 -16.53
C THR A 85 20.75 19.91 -15.63
N LEU A 86 20.15 21.09 -15.86
CA LEU A 86 19.01 21.56 -15.09
C LEU A 86 17.77 20.71 -15.37
N HIS A 87 17.54 20.32 -16.62
CA HIS A 87 16.47 19.42 -17.00
C HIS A 87 16.62 18.05 -16.34
N GLN A 88 17.80 17.43 -16.44
CA GLN A 88 18.12 16.16 -15.79
C GLN A 88 17.96 16.23 -14.27
N TYR A 89 18.36 17.33 -13.64
CA TYR A 89 18.17 17.54 -12.20
C TYR A 89 16.69 17.58 -11.81
N VAL A 90 15.86 18.28 -12.60
CA VAL A 90 14.41 18.34 -12.37
C VAL A 90 13.74 16.99 -12.59
N GLU A 91 14.13 16.24 -13.63
CA GLU A 91 13.65 14.88 -13.86
C GLU A 91 14.03 13.95 -12.71
N ALA A 92 15.29 13.96 -12.28
CA ALA A 92 15.74 13.16 -11.15
C ALA A 92 14.96 13.47 -9.85
N ILE A 93 14.55 14.73 -9.62
CA ILE A 93 13.70 15.09 -8.48
C ILE A 93 12.30 14.47 -8.61
N LYS A 94 11.71 14.53 -9.81
CA LYS A 94 10.39 13.95 -10.08
C LYS A 94 10.43 12.44 -9.91
N ASP A 95 11.46 11.78 -10.44
CA ASP A 95 11.63 10.32 -10.35
C ASP A 95 11.82 9.90 -8.89
N TYR A 96 12.67 10.60 -8.15
CA TYR A 96 12.86 10.35 -6.71
C TYR A 96 11.56 10.49 -5.93
N ARG A 97 10.78 11.55 -6.21
CA ARG A 97 9.50 11.78 -5.56
C ARG A 97 8.49 10.69 -5.93
N TYR A 98 8.40 10.34 -7.21
CA TYR A 98 7.50 9.30 -7.71
C TYR A 98 7.78 7.96 -7.02
N LEU A 99 9.04 7.54 -6.96
CA LEU A 99 9.44 6.30 -6.30
C LEU A 99 9.22 6.36 -4.77
N ALA A 100 9.45 7.52 -4.14
CA ALA A 100 9.19 7.69 -2.71
C ALA A 100 7.69 7.66 -2.35
N GLU A 101 6.80 7.93 -3.30
CA GLU A 101 5.36 7.82 -3.15
C GLU A 101 4.85 6.38 -3.37
N LEU A 102 5.68 5.48 -3.94
CA LEU A 102 5.31 4.08 -4.12
C LEU A 102 5.20 3.33 -2.79
N ARG A 103 4.34 2.31 -2.78
CA ARG A 103 4.11 1.49 -1.60
C ARG A 103 5.22 0.44 -1.46
N LYS A 104 5.62 0.20 -0.21
CA LYS A 104 6.52 -0.90 0.17
C LYS A 104 5.79 -2.24 0.07
N VAL A 105 6.43 -3.19 -0.58
CA VAL A 105 5.99 -4.58 -0.67
C VAL A 105 6.28 -5.27 0.67
N PRO A 106 5.43 -6.23 1.12
CA PRO A 106 5.73 -7.04 2.28
C PRO A 106 7.11 -7.68 2.23
N ASP A 107 7.76 -7.82 3.38
CA ASP A 107 9.12 -8.36 3.43
C ASP A 107 9.18 -9.78 2.87
N SER A 108 8.11 -10.56 3.02
CA SER A 108 7.99 -11.93 2.48
C SER A 108 8.05 -11.96 0.96
N VAL A 109 7.31 -11.08 0.29
CA VAL A 109 7.30 -10.97 -1.17
C VAL A 109 8.60 -10.35 -1.67
N GLY A 110 9.15 -9.36 -0.96
CA GLY A 110 10.47 -8.80 -1.26
C GLY A 110 11.59 -9.84 -1.15
N LEU A 111 11.54 -10.71 -0.14
CA LEU A 111 12.50 -11.81 0.03
C LEU A 111 12.40 -12.82 -1.11
N GLN A 112 11.19 -13.19 -1.53
CA GLN A 112 10.99 -14.10 -2.65
C GLN A 112 11.52 -13.51 -3.96
N GLN A 113 11.25 -12.23 -4.22
CA GLN A 113 11.79 -11.52 -5.39
C GLN A 113 13.32 -11.49 -5.35
N ARG A 114 13.89 -11.18 -4.18
CA ARG A 114 15.33 -11.19 -3.98
C ARG A 114 15.94 -12.56 -4.29
N MET A 115 15.38 -13.64 -3.74
CA MET A 115 15.86 -15.00 -4.01
C MET A 115 15.77 -15.35 -5.51
N ALA A 116 14.70 -14.93 -6.19
CA ALA A 116 14.55 -15.14 -7.63
C ALA A 116 15.62 -14.39 -8.44
N LEU A 117 15.91 -13.14 -8.07
CA LEU A 117 16.95 -12.34 -8.72
C LEU A 117 18.36 -12.87 -8.42
N GLU A 118 18.64 -13.24 -7.17
CA GLU A 118 19.92 -13.85 -6.77
C GLU A 118 20.17 -15.18 -7.49
N GLY A 119 19.12 -16.00 -7.68
CA GLY A 119 19.23 -17.25 -8.43
C GLY A 119 19.37 -17.07 -9.94
N ALA A 120 18.68 -16.10 -10.54
CA ALA A 120 18.77 -15.82 -11.97
C ALA A 120 20.08 -15.11 -12.36
N PHE A 121 20.61 -14.27 -11.46
CA PHE A 121 21.76 -13.42 -11.69
C PHE A 121 22.82 -13.59 -10.59
N GLU A 122 23.33 -14.82 -10.45
CA GLU A 122 24.32 -15.19 -9.42
C GLU A 122 25.56 -14.26 -9.43
N GLU A 123 26.03 -13.87 -10.61
CA GLU A 123 27.18 -12.97 -10.78
C GLU A 123 26.97 -11.59 -10.16
N LEU A 124 25.73 -11.12 -10.19
CA LEU A 124 25.32 -9.85 -9.60
C LEU A 124 24.91 -10.02 -8.13
N SER A 125 24.72 -11.24 -7.63
CA SER A 125 24.31 -11.47 -6.24
C SER A 125 25.40 -11.16 -5.22
N ALA A 126 26.67 -11.37 -5.59
CA ALA A 126 27.84 -11.10 -4.75
C ALA A 126 29.06 -10.70 -5.60
N PRO A 127 29.03 -9.54 -6.29
CA PRO A 127 30.06 -9.15 -7.27
C PRO A 127 31.46 -8.92 -6.65
N TYR A 128 31.54 -8.83 -5.33
CA TYR A 128 32.76 -8.67 -4.55
C TYR A 128 32.73 -9.70 -3.41
N SER A 129 33.54 -10.74 -3.54
CA SER A 129 33.59 -11.90 -2.64
C SER A 129 34.23 -11.60 -1.27
N GLU A 130 34.85 -10.43 -1.11
CA GLU A 130 35.64 -10.09 0.10
C GLU A 130 34.76 -9.71 1.31
N SER A 131 33.47 -9.43 1.11
CA SER A 131 32.54 -9.05 2.20
C SER A 131 31.08 -9.36 1.85
N PRO A 132 30.64 -10.62 1.93
CA PRO A 132 29.31 -11.04 1.51
C PRO A 132 28.17 -10.32 2.26
N GLU A 133 28.35 -10.00 3.54
CA GLU A 133 27.33 -9.29 4.33
C GLU A 133 27.15 -7.81 3.95
N ARG A 134 28.21 -7.16 3.43
CA ARG A 134 28.15 -5.74 3.01
C ARG A 134 27.85 -5.57 1.52
N ASN A 135 27.84 -6.67 0.77
CA ASN A 135 27.79 -6.65 -0.68
C ASN A 135 26.68 -7.54 -1.24
N ALA A 136 25.46 -7.29 -0.77
CA ALA A 136 24.25 -7.88 -1.30
C ALA A 136 23.46 -6.80 -2.07
N PRO A 137 23.70 -6.58 -3.37
CA PRO A 137 23.08 -5.49 -4.13
C PRO A 137 21.56 -5.67 -4.32
N TYR A 138 21.07 -6.92 -4.31
CA TYR A 138 19.64 -7.23 -4.31
C TYR A 138 18.99 -7.14 -2.92
N ASN A 139 19.77 -6.90 -1.86
CA ASN A 139 19.26 -6.64 -0.52
C ASN A 139 18.76 -5.19 -0.43
N THR A 140 17.65 -4.94 -1.10
CA THR A 140 16.95 -3.68 -1.04
C THR A 140 15.50 -3.86 -0.61
N GLN A 141 14.88 -2.77 -0.17
CA GLN A 141 13.44 -2.71 0.01
C GLN A 141 12.76 -2.77 -1.35
N TYR A 142 11.69 -3.55 -1.48
CA TYR A 142 10.95 -3.64 -2.74
C TYR A 142 9.69 -2.76 -2.68
N LEU A 143 9.36 -2.17 -3.82
CA LEU A 143 8.23 -1.26 -4.03
C LEU A 143 7.27 -1.88 -5.03
N THR A 144 5.99 -1.54 -4.93
CA THR A 144 4.96 -1.95 -5.89
C THR A 144 4.23 -0.74 -6.43
N ILE A 145 3.86 -0.84 -7.70
CA ILE A 145 3.01 0.13 -8.40
C ILE A 145 1.53 -0.06 -7.99
N SER A 146 1.19 -1.15 -7.29
CA SER A 146 -0.19 -1.45 -6.89
C SER A 146 -0.77 -0.39 -5.97
N THR A 147 -1.92 0.15 -6.39
CA THR A 147 -2.79 1.02 -5.59
C THR A 147 -3.80 0.22 -4.77
N LYS A 148 -3.89 -1.11 -4.93
CA LYS A 148 -4.83 -1.94 -4.18
C LYS A 148 -4.36 -2.05 -2.74
N THR A 149 -4.96 -1.21 -1.91
CA THR A 149 -4.80 -1.25 -0.46
C THR A 149 -5.44 -2.52 0.06
N GLN A 150 -4.66 -3.41 0.66
CA GLN A 150 -5.21 -4.28 1.70
C GLN A 150 -5.65 -3.34 2.83
N SER A 151 -6.94 -2.96 2.84
CA SER A 151 -7.45 -1.96 3.77
C SER A 151 -7.32 -2.49 5.19
N SER A 152 -6.56 -1.80 6.04
CA SER A 152 -6.51 -2.08 7.46
C SER A 152 -7.77 -1.48 8.09
N ASP A 153 -8.91 -2.16 7.91
CA ASP A 153 -10.14 -1.71 8.56
C ASP A 153 -9.99 -1.96 10.07
N ALA A 154 -10.51 -1.07 10.94
CA ALA A 154 -10.32 -1.20 12.39
C ALA A 154 -10.82 -2.55 12.94
N VAL A 155 -11.83 -3.14 12.28
CA VAL A 155 -12.31 -4.50 12.56
C VAL A 155 -11.22 -5.55 12.27
N ARG A 156 -10.48 -5.42 11.16
CA ARG A 156 -9.36 -6.31 10.83
C ARG A 156 -8.20 -6.13 11.80
N GLU A 157 -7.90 -4.92 12.24
CA GLU A 157 -6.88 -4.68 13.27
C GLU A 157 -7.28 -5.23 14.64
N PHE A 158 -8.55 -5.06 15.02
CA PHE A 158 -9.08 -5.61 16.25
C PHE A 158 -9.06 -7.15 16.22
N LEU A 159 -9.51 -7.75 15.12
CA LEU A 159 -9.42 -9.19 14.91
C LEU A 159 -7.95 -9.66 14.91
N ARG A 160 -7.02 -8.90 14.33
CA ARG A 160 -5.58 -9.18 14.39
C ARG A 160 -5.06 -9.21 15.82
N LYS A 161 -5.57 -8.33 16.70
CA LYS A 161 -5.14 -8.25 18.10
C LYS A 161 -5.79 -9.31 19.00
N VAL A 162 -6.99 -9.77 18.65
CA VAL A 162 -7.79 -10.70 19.47
C VAL A 162 -7.66 -12.16 19.02
N LEU A 163 -7.43 -12.44 17.73
CA LEU A 163 -7.29 -13.82 17.27
C LEU A 163 -5.92 -14.42 17.63
N PRO A 164 -5.88 -15.71 17.98
CA PRO A 164 -4.63 -16.43 18.20
C PRO A 164 -3.80 -16.50 16.92
N ASN A 165 -2.47 -16.41 17.07
CA ASN A 165 -1.49 -16.32 15.98
C ASN A 165 -1.59 -17.44 14.92
N VAL A 166 -2.18 -18.59 15.26
CA VAL A 166 -2.37 -19.70 14.33
C VAL A 166 -3.41 -19.39 13.23
N LEU A 167 -4.33 -18.47 13.48
CA LEU A 167 -5.41 -18.08 12.56
C LEU A 167 -5.16 -16.75 11.85
N SER A 168 -4.27 -15.90 12.37
CA SER A 168 -3.92 -14.62 11.75
C SER A 168 -2.86 -14.76 10.66
N TRP A 169 -2.02 -15.80 10.71
CA TRP A 169 -0.99 -16.08 9.71
C TRP A 169 -1.55 -16.86 8.51
N SER A 170 -1.17 -16.48 7.29
CA SER A 170 -1.42 -17.29 6.10
C SER A 170 -0.44 -18.48 6.03
N LYS A 171 -0.83 -19.58 5.37
CA LYS A 171 0.02 -20.78 5.25
C LYS A 171 1.34 -20.47 4.55
N ASP A 172 1.28 -19.64 3.52
CA ASP A 172 2.42 -19.33 2.68
C ASP A 172 3.37 -18.33 3.40
N GLU A 173 2.84 -17.36 4.16
CA GLU A 173 3.67 -16.45 4.96
C GLU A 173 4.41 -17.20 6.09
N ARG A 174 3.76 -18.22 6.66
CA ARG A 174 4.40 -19.12 7.64
C ARG A 174 5.54 -19.94 7.05
N GLU A 175 5.45 -20.30 5.78
CA GLU A 175 6.50 -21.03 5.06
C GLU A 175 7.70 -20.12 4.76
N ILE A 176 7.45 -18.84 4.46
CA ILE A 176 8.50 -17.85 4.12
C ILE A 176 9.20 -17.29 5.37
N ARG A 177 8.51 -17.11 6.50
CA ARG A 177 9.06 -16.49 7.73
C ARG A 177 8.92 -17.40 8.98
N PRO A 178 9.54 -18.60 9.00
CA PRO A 178 9.39 -19.54 10.10
C PRO A 178 9.94 -19.00 11.43
N HIS A 179 10.99 -18.18 11.39
CA HIS A 179 11.62 -17.60 12.58
C HIS A 179 10.75 -16.52 13.24
N GLU A 180 10.10 -15.64 12.46
CA GLU A 180 9.18 -14.63 13.02
C GLU A 180 7.88 -15.24 13.54
N TYR A 181 7.41 -16.33 12.93
CA TYR A 181 6.26 -17.09 13.44
C TYR A 181 6.54 -17.64 14.85
N GLN A 182 7.74 -18.18 15.08
CA GLN A 182 8.16 -18.70 16.39
C GLN A 182 8.29 -17.59 17.45
N HIS A 183 8.61 -16.37 17.05
CA HIS A 183 8.76 -15.21 17.93
C HIS A 183 7.52 -14.31 18.05
N HIS A 184 6.34 -14.78 17.62
CA HIS A 184 5.09 -14.01 17.69
C HIS A 184 5.13 -12.67 16.93
N GLY A 185 5.80 -12.64 15.77
CA GLY A 185 5.72 -11.52 14.84
C GLY A 185 4.27 -11.23 14.42
N MET A 186 3.99 -9.98 14.07
CA MET A 186 2.67 -9.61 13.57
C MET A 186 2.61 -9.94 12.07
N PRO A 187 1.65 -10.73 11.58
CA PRO A 187 1.58 -11.12 10.17
C PRO A 187 1.29 -9.90 9.30
N GLU A 188 1.96 -9.79 8.17
CA GLU A 188 1.85 -8.68 7.23
C GLU A 188 0.70 -8.89 6.23
N ILE A 189 0.32 -10.15 5.97
CA ILE A 189 -0.76 -10.53 5.05
C ILE A 189 -1.93 -11.12 5.87
N TYR A 190 -3.15 -10.61 5.69
CA TYR A 190 -4.32 -11.17 6.38
C TYR A 190 -4.67 -12.56 5.85
N SER A 191 -4.96 -13.50 6.78
CA SER A 191 -5.48 -14.81 6.39
C SER A 191 -6.85 -14.70 5.68
N PRO A 192 -7.16 -15.59 4.72
CA PRO A 192 -8.45 -15.60 4.03
C PRO A 192 -9.62 -15.78 5.00
N PHE A 193 -9.41 -16.49 6.11
CA PHE A 193 -10.39 -16.64 7.18
C PHE A 193 -10.66 -15.31 7.91
N LEU A 194 -9.62 -14.57 8.28
CA LEU A 194 -9.79 -13.27 8.97
C LEU A 194 -10.51 -12.27 8.06
N ASN A 195 -10.20 -12.26 6.77
CA ASN A 195 -10.90 -11.42 5.80
C ASN A 195 -12.39 -11.82 5.68
N ALA A 196 -12.69 -13.13 5.61
CA ALA A 196 -14.06 -13.62 5.58
C ALA A 196 -14.83 -13.29 6.88
N LEU A 197 -14.19 -13.46 8.04
CA LEU A 197 -14.76 -13.15 9.35
C LEU A 197 -15.00 -11.64 9.52
N ALA A 198 -14.06 -10.79 9.10
CA ALA A 198 -14.22 -9.35 9.11
C ALA A 198 -15.40 -8.92 8.23
N ARG A 199 -15.49 -9.46 7.01
CA ARG A 199 -16.63 -9.20 6.10
C ARG A 199 -17.95 -9.68 6.69
N PHE A 200 -17.96 -10.85 7.32
CA PHE A 200 -19.13 -11.39 7.99
C PHE A 200 -19.58 -10.52 9.16
N LEU A 201 -18.66 -10.09 10.03
CA LEU A 201 -18.97 -9.21 11.16
C LEU A 201 -19.44 -7.83 10.72
N ILE A 202 -18.78 -7.22 9.74
CA ILE A 202 -19.18 -5.91 9.19
C ILE A 202 -20.57 -6.01 8.58
N GLY A 203 -20.82 -7.03 7.75
CA GLY A 203 -22.13 -7.24 7.13
C GLY A 203 -23.23 -7.52 8.15
N THR A 204 -22.94 -8.34 9.17
CA THR A 204 -23.89 -8.68 10.24
C THR A 204 -24.19 -7.47 11.13
N ALA A 205 -23.17 -6.69 11.51
CA ALA A 205 -23.35 -5.49 12.32
C ALA A 205 -24.15 -4.41 11.56
N ALA A 206 -23.85 -4.21 10.27
CA ALA A 206 -24.60 -3.27 9.42
C ALA A 206 -26.06 -3.72 9.22
N GLY A 207 -26.30 -5.02 9.02
CA GLY A 207 -27.65 -5.58 8.92
C GLY A 207 -28.42 -5.44 10.24
N ALA A 208 -27.78 -5.81 11.36
CA ALA A 208 -28.37 -5.68 12.68
C ALA A 208 -28.69 -4.22 13.03
N SER A 209 -27.85 -3.26 12.65
CA SER A 209 -28.12 -1.84 12.90
C SER A 209 -29.38 -1.36 12.19
N LEU A 210 -29.72 -1.90 11.02
CA LEU A 210 -30.97 -1.56 10.32
C LEU A 210 -32.20 -2.27 10.92
N VAL A 211 -32.07 -3.55 11.27
CA VAL A 211 -33.20 -4.39 11.69
C VAL A 211 -33.61 -4.12 13.14
N VAL A 212 -32.66 -3.92 14.06
CA VAL A 212 -32.94 -3.76 15.49
C VAL A 212 -33.89 -2.57 15.77
N PRO A 213 -33.67 -1.36 15.22
CA PRO A 213 -34.60 -0.24 15.42
C PRO A 213 -36.00 -0.55 14.89
N MET A 214 -36.11 -1.21 13.73
CA MET A 214 -37.40 -1.59 13.16
C MET A 214 -38.14 -2.59 14.04
N VAL A 215 -37.44 -3.59 14.57
CA VAL A 215 -38.02 -4.60 15.47
C VAL A 215 -38.50 -3.96 16.78
N ILE A 216 -37.72 -3.06 17.38
CA ILE A 216 -38.11 -2.35 18.62
C ILE A 216 -39.40 -1.55 18.40
N MET A 217 -39.55 -0.91 17.24
CA MET A 217 -40.75 -0.13 16.91
C MET A 217 -42.00 -0.98 16.75
N ILE A 218 -41.87 -2.20 16.23
CA ILE A 218 -43.02 -3.13 16.08
C ILE A 218 -43.55 -3.55 17.45
N PHE A 219 -42.67 -3.78 18.44
CA PHE A 219 -43.08 -4.26 19.76
C PHE A 219 -43.67 -3.19 20.67
N GLN A 220 -43.35 -1.90 20.48
CA GLN A 220 -43.91 -0.80 21.30
C GLN A 220 -44.29 0.40 20.43
N PRO A 221 -45.46 0.36 19.77
CA PRO A 221 -45.92 1.44 18.90
C PRO A 221 -46.32 2.66 19.75
N SER A 222 -45.35 3.53 20.06
CA SER A 222 -45.62 4.86 20.59
C SER A 222 -44.67 5.89 19.97
N LEU A 223 -45.23 7.01 19.53
CA LEU A 223 -44.50 8.05 18.80
C LEU A 223 -43.24 8.52 19.54
N ASN A 224 -43.37 8.79 20.83
CA ASN A 224 -42.26 9.28 21.65
C ASN A 224 -41.14 8.24 21.78
N LYS A 225 -41.47 6.94 21.92
CA LYS A 225 -40.46 5.88 22.02
C LYS A 225 -39.77 5.61 20.69
N SER A 226 -40.51 5.67 19.58
CA SER A 226 -39.95 5.51 18.23
C SER A 226 -38.97 6.63 17.89
N LEU A 227 -39.32 7.90 18.17
CA LEU A 227 -38.43 9.05 17.92
C LEU A 227 -37.13 8.97 18.72
N ILE A 228 -37.21 8.60 20.00
CA ILE A 228 -36.03 8.40 20.85
C ILE A 228 -35.16 7.25 20.31
N THR A 229 -35.79 6.14 19.91
CA THR A 229 -35.09 4.96 19.37
C THR A 229 -34.36 5.28 18.07
N VAL A 230 -34.99 6.01 17.13
CA VAL A 230 -34.30 6.47 15.89
C VAL A 230 -33.12 7.35 16.23
N SER A 231 -33.32 8.33 17.12
CA SER A 231 -32.29 9.31 17.44
C SER A 231 -31.06 8.64 18.06
N MET A 232 -31.26 7.71 19.02
CA MET A 232 -30.18 6.89 19.57
C MET A 232 -29.54 5.98 18.52
N ALA A 233 -30.33 5.33 17.66
CA ALA A 233 -29.82 4.42 16.65
C ALA A 233 -28.95 5.15 15.61
N VAL A 234 -29.36 6.33 15.14
CA VAL A 234 -28.59 7.17 14.20
C VAL A 234 -27.29 7.65 14.83
N LEU A 235 -27.33 8.11 16.09
CA LEU A 235 -26.13 8.53 16.81
C LEU A 235 -25.14 7.39 17.02
N LEU A 236 -25.61 6.21 17.45
CA LEU A 236 -24.77 5.03 17.63
C LEU A 236 -24.19 4.55 16.30
N PHE A 237 -24.95 4.60 15.21
CA PHE A 237 -24.46 4.26 13.87
C PHE A 237 -23.37 5.23 13.41
N ALA A 238 -23.59 6.54 13.54
CA ALA A 238 -22.61 7.56 13.19
C ALA A 238 -21.32 7.42 14.03
N PHE A 239 -21.47 7.20 15.34
CA PHE A 239 -20.35 6.94 16.24
C PHE A 239 -19.58 5.68 15.83
N SER A 240 -20.29 4.59 15.54
CA SER A 240 -19.69 3.34 15.08
C SER A 240 -18.94 3.54 13.76
N LEU A 241 -19.51 4.29 12.81
CA LEU A 241 -18.83 4.59 11.54
C LEU A 241 -17.54 5.40 11.75
N ALA A 242 -17.59 6.41 12.62
CA ALA A 242 -16.45 7.28 12.91
C ALA A 242 -15.28 6.55 13.61
N PHE A 243 -15.57 5.52 14.40
CA PHE A 243 -14.54 4.73 15.10
C PHE A 243 -14.10 3.47 14.35
N ALA A 244 -15.00 2.82 13.59
CA ALA A 244 -14.72 1.53 12.97
C ALA A 244 -14.14 1.63 11.56
N PHE A 245 -14.36 2.75 10.86
CA PHE A 245 -13.89 2.92 9.48
C PHE A 245 -13.03 4.17 9.37
N ASP A 246 -11.85 4.01 8.79
CA ASP A 246 -11.00 5.11 8.35
C ASP A 246 -11.57 5.68 7.03
N ALA A 247 -12.80 6.20 7.13
CA ALA A 247 -13.56 6.73 6.01
C ALA A 247 -13.43 8.26 5.99
N LYS A 248 -13.39 8.83 4.78
CA LYS A 248 -13.43 10.28 4.61
C LYS A 248 -14.70 10.85 5.26
N ASN A 249 -14.59 12.01 5.91
CA ASN A 249 -15.69 12.69 6.58
C ASN A 249 -16.95 12.81 5.70
N GLU A 250 -16.78 13.05 4.40
CA GLU A 250 -17.86 13.10 3.42
C GLU A 250 -18.67 11.79 3.38
N VAL A 251 -17.99 10.64 3.29
CA VAL A 251 -18.62 9.31 3.24
C VAL A 251 -19.39 9.03 4.53
N ILE A 252 -18.84 9.42 5.69
CA ILE A 252 -19.49 9.23 6.99
C ILE A 252 -20.79 10.03 7.05
N VAL A 253 -20.77 11.30 6.63
CA VAL A 253 -21.94 12.17 6.62
C VAL A 253 -22.99 11.65 5.64
N THR A 254 -22.61 11.27 4.42
CA THR A 254 -23.54 10.73 3.42
C THR A 254 -24.19 9.43 3.91
N ALA A 255 -23.41 8.48 4.44
CA ALA A 255 -23.93 7.22 4.96
C ALA A 255 -24.90 7.42 6.14
N THR A 256 -24.57 8.33 7.07
CA THR A 256 -25.42 8.67 8.21
C THR A 256 -26.72 9.33 7.77
N ALA A 257 -26.66 10.25 6.80
CA ALA A 257 -27.84 10.91 6.25
C ALA A 257 -28.77 9.92 5.54
N THR A 258 -28.22 9.00 4.73
CA THR A 258 -29.00 7.93 4.08
C THR A 258 -29.68 7.04 5.12
N TYR A 259 -28.95 6.64 6.16
CA TYR A 259 -29.50 5.81 7.24
C TYR A 259 -30.63 6.52 7.99
N ALA A 260 -30.43 7.79 8.36
CA ALA A 260 -31.45 8.60 9.03
C ALA A 260 -32.71 8.76 8.17
N ALA A 261 -32.55 9.00 6.85
CA ALA A 261 -33.68 9.13 5.94
C ALA A 261 -34.54 7.86 5.91
N VAL A 262 -33.92 6.67 5.83
CA VAL A 262 -34.63 5.38 5.81
C VAL A 262 -35.44 5.18 7.11
N LEU A 263 -34.83 5.45 8.27
CA LEU A 263 -35.51 5.30 9.56
C LEU A 263 -36.65 6.33 9.74
N VAL A 264 -36.44 7.58 9.32
CA VAL A 264 -37.47 8.63 9.43
C VAL A 264 -38.68 8.32 8.55
N VAL A 265 -38.47 7.84 7.32
CA VAL A 265 -39.56 7.40 6.44
C VAL A 265 -40.35 6.27 7.11
N PHE A 266 -39.68 5.28 7.68
CA PHE A 266 -40.32 4.16 8.37
C PHE A 266 -41.18 4.63 9.56
N VAL A 267 -40.66 5.55 10.40
CA VAL A 267 -41.43 6.13 11.51
C VAL A 267 -42.63 6.93 10.99
N GLY A 268 -42.45 7.72 9.94
CA GLY A 268 -43.51 8.55 9.34
C GLY A 268 -44.66 7.72 8.76
N THR A 269 -44.38 6.57 8.16
CA THR A 269 -45.42 5.67 7.63
C THR A 269 -46.12 4.84 8.72
N SER A 270 -45.40 4.51 9.79
CA SER A 270 -45.93 3.70 10.91
C SER A 270 -46.90 4.48 11.81
N SER A 271 -46.75 5.81 11.88
CA SER A 271 -47.61 6.66 12.70
C SER A 271 -48.96 6.97 12.03
N SER A 272 -49.00 7.05 10.69
CA SER A 272 -50.24 7.35 9.95
C SER A 272 -51.27 6.22 10.00
N SER A 273 -50.86 4.97 10.22
CA SER A 273 -51.77 3.82 10.32
C SER A 273 -52.45 3.68 11.69
N GLY A 274 -52.02 4.43 12.71
CA GLY A 274 -52.55 4.32 14.07
C GLY A 274 -53.69 5.28 14.42
N SER A 275 -54.07 6.19 13.50
CA SER A 275 -55.05 7.26 13.76
C SER A 275 -56.46 7.00 13.21
N ASP A 276 -56.73 5.83 12.61
CA ASP A 276 -58.01 5.51 11.95
C ASP A 276 -58.92 4.56 12.76
N SER A 277 -58.74 4.45 14.08
CA SER A 277 -59.65 3.70 14.96
C SER A 277 -60.04 4.54 16.17
N GLY A 278 -60.98 5.47 15.96
CA GLY A 278 -61.68 6.24 16.98
C GLY A 278 -63.11 6.49 16.54
#